data_AF-A0A2N2XW34-F1
#
_entry.id   AF-A0A2N2XW34-F1
#
_cell.length_a   1.000
_cell.length_b   1.000
_cell.length_c   1.000
_cell.angle_alpha   90.00
_cell.angle_beta   90.00
_cell.angle_gamma   90.00
#
_symmetry.space_group_name_H-M   'P 1'
#
loop_
_entity.id
_entity.type
_entity.pdbx_description
1 polymer ?
#
loop_
_entity_poly.entity_id
_entity_poly.type
_entity_poly.pdbx_seq_one_letter_code
_entity_poly.pdbx_strand_id
1 'polypeptide(L)'
;FSVVRELVGHGIGKNLHEKPEVPNFGKAGQGMKIKSGLVIAIEPMINMGVKEVYQWSDGWTISTADKMPSAHFEHTVVVKGLKAEILSTFEFIKNEK
;
A
#
# COMPACT_ATOMS: atom_id res chain seq x y z
N PHE A 1 -17.52 -2.63 -2.66
CA PHE A 1 -16.07 -2.53 -2.42
C PHE A 1 -15.80 -1.68 -1.20
N SER A 2 -14.83 -2.10 -0.40
CA SER A 2 -14.38 -1.43 0.82
C SER A 2 -12.86 -1.53 0.96
N VAL A 3 -12.28 -0.66 1.78
CA VAL A 3 -10.82 -0.55 1.98
C VAL A 3 -10.46 -1.16 3.34
N VAL A 4 -9.53 -2.11 3.34
CA VAL A 4 -8.94 -2.68 4.57
C VAL A 4 -8.24 -1.56 5.35
N ARG A 5 -8.37 -1.55 6.69
CA ARG A 5 -7.84 -0.46 7.53
C ARG A 5 -6.76 -0.91 8.51
N GLU A 6 -6.67 -2.20 8.74
CA GLU A 6 -5.75 -2.87 9.65
C GLU A 6 -4.37 -3.07 9.02
N LEU A 7 -4.30 -3.07 7.69
CA LEU A 7 -3.08 -3.20 6.89
C LEU A 7 -2.90 -1.97 6.02
N VAL A 8 -1.69 -1.42 6.03
CA VAL A 8 -1.35 -0.12 5.45
C VAL A 8 0.02 -0.18 4.79
N GLY A 9 0.27 0.72 3.87
CA GLY A 9 1.61 0.90 3.32
C GLY A 9 2.60 1.39 4.35
N HIS A 10 3.86 1.42 3.94
CA HIS A 10 4.97 1.75 4.83
C HIS A 10 6.05 2.55 4.11
N GLY A 11 6.92 3.20 4.88
CA GLY A 11 8.22 3.65 4.38
C GLY A 11 9.08 2.45 4.04
N ILE A 12 9.87 2.55 2.98
CA ILE A 12 10.76 1.48 2.54
C ILE A 12 12.09 2.07 2.08
N GLY A 13 13.20 1.44 2.49
CA GLY A 13 14.52 1.94 2.17
C GLY A 13 15.61 1.05 2.73
N LYS A 14 16.18 1.44 3.87
CA LYS A 14 17.21 0.62 4.54
C LYS A 14 16.60 -0.59 5.23
N ASN A 15 15.41 -0.43 5.79
CA ASN A 15 14.61 -1.51 6.34
C ASN A 15 13.44 -1.83 5.41
N LEU A 16 12.98 -3.08 5.45
CA LEU A 16 11.82 -3.52 4.67
C LEU A 16 10.57 -2.70 5.05
N HIS A 17 10.28 -2.63 6.34
CA HIS A 17 9.22 -1.79 6.89
C HIS A 17 9.85 -0.71 7.77
N GLU A 18 9.62 0.56 7.44
CA GLU A 18 9.99 1.72 8.25
C GLU A 18 8.90 2.79 8.20
N LYS A 19 9.02 3.82 9.03
CA LYS A 19 8.07 4.94 9.01
C LYS A 19 8.19 5.71 7.68
N PRO A 20 7.10 6.36 7.21
CA PRO A 20 5.78 6.45 7.84
C PRO A 20 4.90 5.23 7.56
N GLU A 21 3.89 5.00 8.38
CA GLU A 21 2.72 4.24 7.97
C GLU A 21 1.94 5.06 6.93
N VAL A 22 1.41 4.40 5.90
CA VAL A 22 0.70 5.01 4.77
C VAL A 22 -0.70 4.39 4.66
N PRO A 23 -1.69 4.91 5.42
CA PRO A 23 -3.05 4.41 5.36
C PRO A 23 -3.67 4.56 3.97
N ASN A 24 -4.36 3.51 3.50
CA ASN A 24 -5.14 3.52 2.27
C ASN A 24 -6.49 4.26 2.40
N PHE A 25 -6.71 4.95 3.53
CA PHE A 25 -7.91 5.68 3.88
C PHE A 25 -7.53 6.99 4.58
N GLY A 26 -8.39 8.00 4.48
CA GLY A 26 -8.14 9.28 5.15
C GLY A 26 -8.93 10.42 4.52
N LYS A 27 -8.56 11.65 4.89
CA LYS A 27 -9.09 12.87 4.29
C LYS A 27 -7.95 13.62 3.61
N ALA A 28 -8.21 14.13 2.40
CA ALA A 28 -7.23 14.93 1.68
C ALA A 28 -6.75 16.12 2.51
N GLY A 29 -5.45 16.40 2.45
CA GLY A 29 -4.81 17.47 3.23
C GLY A 29 -4.47 17.11 4.67
N GLN A 30 -4.69 15.86 5.10
CA GLN A 30 -4.25 15.36 6.41
C GLN A 30 -3.07 14.39 6.29
N GLY A 31 -2.36 14.18 7.40
CA GLY A 31 -1.24 13.25 7.48
C GLY A 31 0.12 13.94 7.52
N MET A 32 1.18 13.14 7.36
CA MET A 32 2.56 13.63 7.40
C MET A 32 2.86 14.53 6.21
N LYS A 33 3.63 15.61 6.44
CA LYS A 33 4.17 16.43 5.36
C LYS A 33 5.16 15.61 4.53
N ILE A 34 4.82 15.42 3.26
CA ILE A 34 5.68 14.75 2.28
C ILE A 34 6.92 15.62 1.99
N LYS A 35 8.10 14.99 1.97
CA LYS A 35 9.38 15.62 1.67
C LYS A 35 10.06 14.87 0.52
N SER A 36 10.84 15.60 -0.29
CA SER A 36 11.68 14.97 -1.31
C SER A 36 12.65 13.97 -0.68
N GLY A 37 12.85 12.84 -1.34
CA GLY A 37 13.64 11.70 -0.86
C GLY A 37 12.83 10.68 -0.04
N LEU A 38 11.57 10.97 0.31
CA LEU A 38 10.69 9.99 0.93
C LEU A 38 10.38 8.86 -0.06
N VAL A 39 10.55 7.62 0.39
CA VAL A 39 10.20 6.41 -0.36
C VAL A 39 9.16 5.63 0.43
N ILE A 40 8.05 5.29 -0.22
CA ILE A 40 6.92 4.59 0.41
C ILE A 40 6.36 3.50 -0.50
N ALA A 41 5.85 2.44 0.12
CA ALA A 41 4.93 1.49 -0.47
C ALA A 41 3.50 2.08 -0.44
N ILE A 42 2.84 2.08 -1.60
CA ILE A 42 1.41 2.36 -1.73
C ILE A 42 0.75 1.04 -2.12
N GLU A 43 0.05 0.43 -1.17
CA GLU A 43 -0.42 -0.97 -1.22
C GLU A 43 -1.90 -1.11 -0.80
N PRO A 44 -2.86 -0.63 -1.62
CA PRO A 44 -4.27 -0.77 -1.30
C PRO A 44 -4.75 -2.21 -1.40
N MET A 45 -5.35 -2.69 -0.31
CA MET A 45 -6.13 -3.92 -0.25
C MET A 45 -7.64 -3.57 -0.29
N ILE A 46 -8.34 -4.03 -1.31
CA ILE A 46 -9.74 -3.72 -1.58
C ILE A 46 -10.58 -4.99 -1.48
N ASN A 47 -11.49 -5.01 -0.52
CA ASN A 47 -12.43 -6.10 -0.33
C ASN A 47 -13.68 -5.86 -1.18
N MET A 48 -14.27 -6.92 -1.74
CA MET A 48 -15.54 -6.82 -2.47
C MET A 48 -16.69 -6.43 -1.53
N GLY A 49 -16.75 -7.04 -0.34
CA GLY A 49 -17.77 -6.79 0.68
C GLY A 49 -17.29 -5.87 1.82
N VAL A 50 -17.21 -6.39 3.05
CA VAL A 50 -16.89 -5.61 4.26
C VAL A 50 -15.39 -5.31 4.40
N LYS A 51 -15.05 -4.26 5.16
CA LYS A 51 -13.65 -3.79 5.30
C LYS A 51 -12.84 -4.66 6.27
N GLU A 52 -13.54 -5.31 7.19
CA GLU A 52 -12.98 -6.08 8.29
C GLU A 52 -12.26 -7.32 7.76
N VAL A 53 -11.14 -7.64 8.41
CA VAL A 53 -10.31 -8.81 8.11
C VAL A 53 -10.15 -9.69 9.34
N TYR A 54 -9.73 -10.93 9.13
CA TYR A 54 -9.42 -11.90 10.17
C TYR A 54 -8.04 -12.51 9.91
N GLN A 55 -7.20 -12.51 10.95
CA GLN A 55 -5.91 -13.20 10.93
C GLN A 55 -6.08 -14.63 11.42
N TRP A 56 -5.56 -15.56 10.63
CA TRP A 56 -5.66 -16.98 10.91
C TRP A 56 -4.71 -17.39 12.03
N SER A 57 -4.95 -18.57 12.60
CA SER A 57 -4.13 -19.12 13.68
C SER A 57 -2.71 -19.50 13.26
N ASP A 58 -2.38 -19.45 11.96
CA ASP A 58 -1.02 -19.59 11.45
C ASP A 58 -0.15 -18.35 11.70
N GLY A 59 -0.76 -17.24 12.15
CA GLY A 59 -0.07 -15.98 12.45
C GLY A 59 0.24 -15.13 11.22
N TRP A 60 -0.21 -15.51 10.02
CA TRP A 60 0.15 -14.82 8.77
C TRP A 60 -1.03 -14.59 7.83
N THR A 61 -1.87 -15.61 7.62
CA THR A 61 -2.92 -15.53 6.60
C THR A 61 -4.00 -14.54 7.03
N ILE A 62 -4.33 -13.62 6.12
CA ILE A 62 -5.40 -12.64 6.31
C ILE A 62 -6.51 -12.93 5.30
N SER A 63 -7.74 -13.09 5.80
CA SER A 63 -8.94 -13.23 4.96
C SER A 63 -9.96 -12.14 5.28
N THR A 64 -10.84 -11.83 4.33
CA THR A 64 -12.00 -10.98 4.56
C THR A 64 -12.93 -11.61 5.60
N ALA A 65 -13.55 -10.80 6.45
CA ALA A 65 -14.46 -11.30 7.49
C ALA A 65 -15.73 -11.97 6.92
N ASP A 66 -16.15 -11.56 5.72
CA ASP A 66 -17.31 -12.10 5.00
C ASP A 66 -16.97 -13.15 3.94
N LYS A 67 -15.69 -13.53 3.81
CA LYS A 67 -15.18 -14.52 2.84
C LYS A 67 -15.36 -14.13 1.38
N MET A 68 -15.71 -12.87 1.09
CA MET A 68 -15.76 -12.38 -0.29
C MET A 68 -14.34 -12.10 -0.83
N PRO A 69 -14.12 -12.13 -2.16
CA PRO A 69 -12.82 -11.85 -2.73
C PRO A 69 -12.23 -10.49 -2.32
N SER A 70 -10.90 -10.44 -2.25
CA SER A 70 -10.11 -9.23 -2.06
C SER A 70 -9.06 -9.13 -3.15
N ALA A 71 -8.68 -7.91 -3.51
CA ALA A 71 -7.61 -7.63 -4.44
C ALA A 71 -6.59 -6.70 -3.79
N HIS A 72 -5.32 -6.96 -4.09
CA HIS A 72 -4.20 -6.17 -3.61
C HIS A 72 -3.27 -5.85 -4.78
N PHE A 73 -2.77 -4.63 -4.83
CA PHE A 73 -1.69 -4.21 -5.70
C PHE A 73 -0.79 -3.22 -4.98
N GLU A 74 0.49 -3.19 -5.33
CA GLU A 74 1.49 -2.35 -4.68
C GLU A 74 2.42 -1.69 -5.70
N HIS A 75 2.78 -0.42 -5.42
CA HIS A 75 3.98 0.20 -5.97
C HIS A 75 4.85 0.84 -4.91
N THR A 76 6.16 0.76 -5.10
CA THR A 76 7.13 1.59 -4.38
C THR A 76 7.31 2.90 -5.13
N VAL A 77 7.15 4.01 -4.42
CA VAL A 77 7.21 5.37 -4.98
C VAL A 77 8.24 6.20 -4.22
N VAL A 78 9.08 6.92 -4.94
CA VAL A 78 9.93 7.97 -4.39
C VAL A 78 9.37 9.35 -4.74
N VAL A 79 9.44 10.26 -3.77
CA VAL A 79 9.12 11.67 -3.98
C VAL A 79 10.39 12.40 -4.40
N LYS A 80 10.40 12.96 -5.62
CA LYS A 80 11.49 13.81 -6.12
C LYS A 80 10.96 15.22 -6.37
N GLY A 81 11.23 16.13 -5.44
CA GLY A 81 10.65 17.47 -5.44
C GLY A 81 9.13 17.43 -5.30
N LEU A 82 8.40 17.93 -6.31
CA LEU A 82 6.94 17.90 -6.38
C LEU A 82 6.40 16.74 -7.24
N LYS A 83 7.27 15.80 -7.64
CA LYS A 83 6.89 14.65 -8.48
C LYS A 83 6.96 13.35 -7.69
N ALA A 84 6.07 12.43 -8.04
CA ALA A 84 6.15 11.03 -7.64
C ALA A 84 6.77 10.22 -8.79
N GLU A 85 7.73 9.36 -8.47
CA GLU A 85 8.36 8.44 -9.42
C GLU A 85 8.16 7.00 -8.94
N ILE A 86 7.66 6.15 -9.83
CA ILE A 86 7.38 4.73 -9.54
C ILE A 86 8.66 3.94 -9.73
N LEU A 87 9.15 3.30 -8.67
CA LEU A 87 10.37 2.50 -8.69
C LEU A 87 10.13 1.05 -9.11
N SER A 88 8.95 0.49 -8.81
CA SER A 88 8.59 -0.89 -9.17
C SER A 88 7.71 -0.96 -10.43
N THR A 89 8.10 -0.24 -11.48
CA THR A 89 7.35 -0.15 -12.74
C THR A 89 7.47 -1.41 -13.62
N PHE A 90 6.48 -1.64 -14.49
CA PHE A 90 6.50 -2.69 -15.52
C PHE A 90 7.10 -2.23 -16.87
N GLU A 91 7.62 -1.00 -16.95
CA GLU A 91 8.22 -0.42 -18.17
C GLU A 91 9.24 -1.35 -18.83
N PHE A 92 10.10 -2.00 -18.04
CA PHE A 92 11.12 -2.91 -18.56
C PHE A 92 10.53 -4.10 -19.34
N ILE A 93 9.34 -4.57 -18.98
CA ILE A 93 8.62 -5.65 -19.71
C ILE A 93 7.90 -5.09 -20.94
N LYS A 94 7.36 -3.87 -20.82
CA LYS A 94 6.59 -3.24 -21.91
C LYS A 94 7.48 -2.84 -23.08
N ASN A 95 8.71 -2.42 -22.80
CA ASN A 95 9.67 -1.93 -23.79
C ASN A 95 10.46 -3.07 -24.51
N GLU A 96 10.22 -4.33 -24.13
CA GLU A 96 10.74 -5.52 -24.83
C GLU A 96 9.79 -6.05 -25.92
N LYS A 97 8.70 -5.34 -26.22
CA LYS A 97 7.78 -5.62 -27.33
C LYS A 97 7.92 -4.58 -28.44
#